data_AF-A0AA95JV46-F1
#
_entry.id   AF-A0AA95JV46-F1
#
_cell.length_a   1.000
_cell.length_b   1.000
_cell.length_c   1.000
_cell.angle_alpha   90.00
_cell.angle_beta   90.00
_cell.angle_gamma   90.00
#
_symmetry.space_group_name_H-M   'P 1'
#
loop_
_entity.id
_entity.type
_entity.pdbx_description
1 polymer ?
#
loop_
_entity_poly.entity_id
_entity_poly.type
_entity_poly.pdbx_seq_one_letter_code
_entity_poly.pdbx_strand_id
1 'polypeptide(L)' 'MGGTSRPETNGAANLLLLCGSGTSGCHGRIESNRAEAYDQGWLVSQRDDPREVPVSILWCGPDLASVRLDDDGGHWPVAA' A
#
# COMPACT_ATOMS: atom_id res chain seq x y z
N MET A 1 -1.72 -22.30 7.23
CA MET A 1 -1.36 -20.91 6.93
C MET A 1 0.01 -20.64 7.53
N GLY A 2 0.92 -20.04 6.75
CA GLY A 2 2.23 -19.61 7.23
C GLY A 2 2.12 -18.23 7.91
N GLY A 3 2.89 -18.04 8.97
CA GLY A 3 3.08 -16.76 9.63
C GLY A 3 4.49 -16.24 9.38
N THR A 4 4.67 -14.93 9.52
CA THR A 4 5.99 -14.28 9.49
C THR A 4 6.21 -13.56 10.81
N SER A 5 7.45 -13.56 11.31
CA SER A 5 7.85 -12.80 12.50
C SER A 5 8.35 -11.40 12.17
N ARG A 6 8.31 -11.02 10.88
CA ARG A 6 8.77 -9.73 10.39
C ARG A 6 7.83 -8.61 10.88
N PRO A 7 8.30 -7.69 11.73
CA PRO A 7 7.43 -6.65 12.31
C PRO A 7 6.81 -5.74 11.26
N GLU A 8 7.54 -5.47 10.17
CA GLU A 8 7.11 -4.60 9.08
C GLU A 8 5.88 -5.13 8.32
N THR A 9 5.60 -6.43 8.38
CA THR A 9 4.48 -7.03 7.63
C THR A 9 3.12 -6.43 8.04
N ASN A 10 2.95 -6.13 9.34
CA ASN A 10 1.72 -5.53 9.88
C ASN A 10 1.98 -4.11 10.41
N GLY A 11 3.08 -3.46 10.01
CA GLY A 11 3.42 -2.09 10.38
C GLY A 11 2.64 -1.07 9.57
N ALA A 12 2.47 0.15 10.10
CA ALA A 12 1.67 1.20 9.46
C ALA A 12 2.18 1.56 8.06
N ALA A 13 3.49 1.52 7.84
CA ALA A 13 4.10 1.75 6.54
C ALA A 13 3.65 0.77 5.44
N ASN A 14 3.09 -0.39 5.82
CA ASN A 14 2.66 -1.46 4.91
C ASN A 14 1.12 -1.63 4.87
N LEU A 15 0.34 -0.71 5.43
CA LEU A 15 -1.11 -0.86 5.56
C LEU A 15 -1.89 0.21 4.78
N LEU A 16 -2.84 -0.24 3.97
CA LEU A 16 -3.80 0.61 3.27
C LEU A 16 -5.23 0.27 3.70
N LEU A 17 -6.04 1.32 3.90
CA LEU A 17 -7.47 1.14 4.15
C LEU A 17 -8.21 0.98 2.83
N LEU A 18 -8.90 -0.14 2.67
CA LEU A 18 -9.63 -0.49 1.46
C LEU A 18 -11.07 -0.89 1.82
N CYS A 19 -12.02 -0.52 0.95
CA CYS A 19 -13.38 -1.04 1.07
C CYS A 19 -13.46 -2.48 0.54
N GLY A 20 -14.44 -3.22 1.06
CA GLY A 20 -14.73 -4.59 0.65
C GLY A 20 -13.86 -5.64 1.36
N SER A 21 -13.60 -6.73 0.66
CA SER A 21 -12.87 -7.91 1.14
C SER A 21 -11.82 -8.32 0.11
N GLY A 22 -11.00 -9.33 0.38
CA GLY A 22 -10.05 -9.86 -0.60
C GLY A 22 -10.67 -10.33 -1.94
N THR A 23 -12.01 -10.33 -2.06
CA THR A 23 -12.74 -10.68 -3.29
C THR A 23 -13.83 -9.66 -3.68
N SER A 24 -13.95 -8.52 -2.98
CA SER A 24 -14.95 -7.48 -3.28
C SER A 24 -14.41 -6.07 -3.04
N GLY A 25 -15.01 -5.05 -3.67
CA GLY A 25 -14.59 -3.65 -3.51
C GLY A 25 -13.15 -3.39 -4.00
N CYS A 26 -12.51 -2.36 -3.44
CA CYS A 26 -11.13 -2.00 -3.77
C CYS A 26 -10.14 -3.10 -3.41
N HIS A 27 -10.35 -3.76 -2.27
CA HIS A 27 -9.49 -4.87 -1.84
C HIS A 27 -9.51 -6.02 -2.85
N GLY A 28 -10.71 -6.45 -3.30
CA GLY A 28 -10.83 -7.49 -4.32
C GLY A 28 -10.22 -7.10 -5.68
N ARG A 29 -10.34 -5.82 -6.08
CA ARG A 29 -9.70 -5.32 -7.30
C ARG A 29 -8.17 -5.42 -7.22
N ILE A 30 -7.56 -4.99 -6.12
CA ILE A 30 -6.11 -5.06 -5.92
C ILE A 30 -5.62 -6.51 -5.98
N GLU A 31 -6.29 -7.43 -5.27
CA GLU A 31 -5.91 -8.85 -5.28
C GLU A 31 -6.04 -9.50 -6.67
N SER A 32 -7.02 -9.05 -7.47
CA SER A 32 -7.23 -9.57 -8.82
C SER A 32 -6.32 -8.94 -9.88
N ASN A 33 -5.73 -7.78 -9.61
CA ASN A 33 -4.93 -6.98 -10.57
C ASN A 33 -3.53 -6.70 -10.03
N ARG A 34 -2.82 -7.76 -9.64
CA ARG A 34 -1.55 -7.64 -8.89
C ARG A 34 -0.46 -6.83 -9.61
N ALA A 35 -0.39 -6.89 -10.94
CA ALA A 35 0.62 -6.13 -11.69
C ALA A 35 0.41 -4.61 -11.56
N GLU A 36 -0.82 -4.14 -11.76
CA GLU A 36 -1.23 -2.75 -11.49
C GLU A 36 -0.98 -2.40 -10.03
N ALA A 37 -1.33 -3.31 -9.10
CA ALA A 37 -1.15 -3.05 -7.69
C ALA A 37 0.32 -2.88 -7.25
N TYR A 38 1.26 -3.62 -7.84
CA TYR A 38 2.69 -3.40 -7.60
C TYR A 38 3.17 -2.08 -8.21
N ASP A 39 2.72 -1.75 -9.43
CA ASP A 39 3.08 -0.50 -10.11
C ASP A 39 2.61 0.73 -9.34
N GLN A 40 1.42 0.66 -8.74
CA GLN A 40 0.82 1.72 -7.94
C GLN A 40 1.25 1.72 -6.46
N GLY A 41 2.08 0.77 -6.04
CA GLY A 41 2.52 0.62 -4.64
C GLY A 41 1.44 0.12 -3.67
N TRP A 42 0.31 -0.38 -4.16
CA TRP A 42 -0.75 -0.97 -3.34
C TRP A 42 -0.40 -2.37 -2.83
N LEU A 43 0.52 -3.06 -3.51
CA LEU A 43 1.17 -4.27 -3.04
C LEU A 43 2.67 -4.03 -2.98
N VAL A 44 3.29 -4.52 -1.92
CA VAL A 44 4.74 -4.46 -1.71
C VAL A 44 5.29 -5.89 -1.73
N SER A 45 6.44 -6.11 -2.38
CA SER A 45 7.08 -7.42 -2.32
C SER A 45 7.64 -7.66 -0.93
N GLN A 46 7.61 -8.91 -0.45
CA GLN A 46 8.15 -9.26 0.87
C GLN A 46 9.67 -8.96 1.02
N ARG A 47 10.38 -8.73 -0.08
CA ARG A 47 11.81 -8.38 -0.09
C ARG A 47 12.07 -6.87 -0.04
N ASP A 48 11.04 -6.06 -0.30
CA ASP A 48 11.15 -4.61 -0.38
C ASP A 48 10.81 -3.99 0.98
N ASP A 49 11.37 -2.81 1.26
CA ASP A 49 11.00 -2.02 2.42
C ASP A 49 9.75 -1.19 2.09
N PRO A 50 8.62 -1.39 2.77
CA PRO A 50 7.39 -0.66 2.46
C PRO A 50 7.51 0.86 2.61
N ARG A 51 8.44 1.35 3.44
CA ARG A 51 8.70 2.80 3.62
C ARG A 51 9.31 3.45 2.38
N GLU A 52 9.99 2.66 1.56
CA GLU A 52 10.68 3.15 0.37
C GLU A 52 9.83 3.05 -0.90
N VAL A 53 8.73 2.28 -0.86
CA VAL A 53 7.81 2.10 -1.98
C VAL A 53 6.77 3.23 -1.99
N PRO A 54 6.76 4.10 -3.00
CA PRO A 54 5.70 5.09 -3.15
C PRO A 54 4.36 4.42 -3.44
N VAL A 55 3.28 4.94 -2.85
CA VAL A 55 1.92 4.47 -3.06
C VAL A 55 1.04 5.58 -3.64
N SER A 56 0.25 5.24 -4.65
CA SER A 56 -0.74 6.15 -5.23
C SER A 56 -2.02 6.16 -4.40
N ILE A 57 -2.33 7.26 -3.71
CA ILE A 57 -3.55 7.41 -2.92
C ILE A 57 -4.23 8.76 -3.18
N LEU A 58 -5.51 8.87 -2.80
CA LEU A 58 -6.19 10.15 -2.71
C LEU A 58 -5.72 10.86 -1.43
N TRP A 59 -4.88 11.87 -1.58
CA TRP A 59 -4.29 12.58 -0.45
C TRP A 59 -4.90 13.99 -0.26
N CYS A 60 -5.11 14.72 -1.35
CA CYS A 60 -5.84 15.98 -1.34
C CYS A 60 -6.46 16.23 -2.72
N GLY A 61 -7.79 16.35 -2.78
CA GLY A 61 -8.51 16.56 -4.02
C GLY A 61 -8.90 15.27 -4.75
N PRO A 62 -9.32 15.37 -6.02
CA PRO A 62 -9.84 14.23 -6.78
C PRO A 62 -8.75 13.35 -7.39
N ASP A 63 -7.52 13.85 -7.45
CA ASP A 63 -6.42 13.20 -8.16
C ASP A 63 -5.59 12.31 -7.22
N LEU A 64 -5.02 11.25 -7.80
CA LEU A 64 -4.06 10.41 -7.09
C LEU A 64 -2.75 11.17 -6.90
N ALA A 65 -2.21 11.09 -5.70
CA ALA A 65 -0.88 11.56 -5.35
C ALA A 65 0.00 10.36 -4.99
N SER A 66 1.27 10.42 -5.38
CA SER A 66 2.26 9.46 -4.94
C SER A 66 2.85 9.91 -3.60
N VAL A 67 2.73 9.05 -2.58
CA VAL A 67 3.22 9.33 -1.23
C VAL A 67 4.06 8.18 -0.69
N ARG A 68 4.87 8.44 0.32
CA ARG A 68 5.49 7.40 1.16
C ARG A 68 4.77 7.30 2.49
N LEU A 69 4.66 6.09 3.02
CA LEU A 69 4.10 5.82 4.34
C LEU A 69 5.22 5.59 5.34
N ASP A 70 5.00 5.97 6.60
CA ASP A 70 5.93 5.71 7.69
C ASP A 70 5.35 4.77 8.76
N ASP A 71 6.19 4.40 9.72
CA ASP A 71 5.86 3.45 10.79
C ASP A 71 4.88 4.04 11.83
N ASP A 72 4.69 5.36 11.86
CA ASP A 72 3.77 6.09 12.75
C ASP A 72 2.40 6.35 12.09
N GLY A 73 2.22 5.94 10.83
CA GLY A 73 1.00 6.14 10.03
C GLY A 73 0.93 7.50 9.34
N GLY A 74 2.03 8.26 9.33
CA GLY A 74 2.17 9.46 8.51
C GLY A 74 2.39 9.13 7.04
N HIS A 75 2.16 10.13 6.20
CA HIS A 75 2.37 10.05 4.76
C HIS A 75 2.87 11.38 4.18
N TRP A 76 3.80 11.28 3.24
CA TRP A 76 4.56 12.42 2.72
C TRP A 76 4.59 12.42 1.19
N PRO A 77 4.58 13.60 0.53
CA PRO A 77 4.69 13.69 -0.92
C PRO A 77 6.00 13.07 -1.39
N VAL A 78 5.96 12.29 -2.46
CA VAL A 78 7.16 12.05 -3.26
C VAL A 78 7.31 13.23 -4.23
N ALA A 79 8.46 13.91 -4.21
CA ALA A 79 8.74 14.97 -5.17
C ALA A 79 8.79 14.39 -6.58
N ALA A 80 8.16 15.08 -7.54
CA ALA A 80 8.16 14.73 -8.96
C ALA A 80 9.54 14.91 -9.60
#